data_AF-A0A933JUV7-F1
#
_entry.id   AF-A0A933JUV7-F1
#
_cell.length_a   1.000
_cell.length_b   1.000
_cell.length_c   1.000
_cell.angle_alpha   90.00
_cell.angle_beta   90.00
_cell.angle_gamma   90.00
#
_symmetry.space_group_name_H-M   'P 1'
#
loop_
_entity.id
_entity.type
_entity.pdbx_description
1 polymer ?
#
loop_
_entity_poly.entity_id
_entity_poly.type
_entity_poly.pdbx_seq_one_letter_code
_entity_poly.pdbx_strand_id
1 'polypeptide(L)'
;MYRHLVLEISGRALSLDDVVRVARKREPVALTDDAQARVARARAVVEAKSQQDAAIYGINTGFGALKSVRIPAADLAQLQVNLVRSHAAGVGEPLAIDATRALMLLRANVMATGRSGVSSRVLELLIAMLNRGVHPVIPSQGSVGASGDLAPLAHLALVMIGEGWVHAPGGPIAGELALLRAGLTPARLGAKEGLCLVNGTQAMGALGALALFDAFALAKLADIAGAASLEGYRGSATAFDERIHASRPHPGQLASASNLRRLTQDSEIALSHADCDRVQDAYSFRCMPQVHGATRDGLRFVAATLGVELGSATDNPLVFAEEGEGDLLLSGGNFHGQPLALSLDLLGIAVAQLASISERRIAQLVDPATSRLPAFLVRDPGLSSGFMIAQVTAAALVNESRVLATPSCLGTISTSANQEDHVSMGMTSAIKAARIVANTRHVLAIELLAACQAIDLVGLRPATGVKAAYDVVRSRVSRLDADRVLAPDLAAAADLIASGEIADRVQLVLGALV
;
A
#
# COMPACT_ATOMS: atom_id res chain seq x y z
N MET A 1 11.31 -19.85 -19.91
CA MET A 1 12.38 -20.09 -18.91
C MET A 1 12.66 -18.77 -18.21
N TYR A 2 11.89 -18.46 -17.16
CA TYR A 2 12.09 -17.22 -16.40
C TYR A 2 13.35 -17.39 -15.57
N ARG A 3 14.41 -16.65 -15.89
CA ARG A 3 15.50 -16.45 -14.93
C ARG A 3 14.84 -15.95 -13.65
N HIS A 4 15.06 -16.62 -12.53
CA HIS A 4 14.78 -16.05 -11.22
C HIS A 4 15.65 -14.80 -11.12
N LEU A 5 15.08 -13.65 -11.49
CA LEU A 5 15.71 -12.36 -11.32
C LEU A 5 15.85 -12.17 -9.81
N VAL A 6 17.07 -11.93 -9.37
CA VAL A 6 17.35 -11.48 -8.01
C VAL A 6 17.24 -9.96 -8.07
N LEU A 7 16.46 -9.37 -7.16
CA LEU A 7 16.42 -7.92 -7.04
C LEU A 7 17.71 -7.46 -6.34
N GLU A 8 18.52 -6.67 -7.03
CA GLU A 8 19.71 -6.07 -6.45
C GLU A 8 19.37 -4.75 -5.76
N ILE A 9 19.57 -4.68 -4.44
CA ILE A 9 19.47 -3.43 -3.70
C ILE A 9 20.82 -2.71 -3.71
N SER A 10 20.76 -1.40 -4.00
CA SER A 10 21.92 -0.53 -4.11
C SER A 10 21.81 0.70 -3.21
N GLY A 11 20.80 0.78 -2.34
CA GLY A 11 20.51 2.00 -1.58
C GLY A 11 19.98 3.16 -2.41
N ARG A 12 19.54 2.88 -3.65
CA ARG A 12 18.84 3.83 -4.52
C ARG A 12 17.34 3.57 -4.49
N ALA A 13 16.56 4.46 -5.09
CA ALA A 13 15.11 4.35 -5.13
C ALA A 13 14.66 3.01 -5.74
N LEU A 14 13.81 2.30 -5.01
CA LEU A 14 13.09 1.13 -5.49
C LEU A 14 11.77 1.57 -6.12
N SER A 15 11.37 0.92 -7.21
CA SER A 15 10.03 1.13 -7.76
C SER A 15 8.98 0.43 -6.90
N LEU A 16 7.71 0.84 -7.03
CA LEU A 16 6.59 0.14 -6.38
C LEU A 16 6.50 -1.32 -6.84
N ASP A 17 6.86 -1.60 -8.10
CA ASP A 17 6.90 -2.97 -8.63
C ASP A 17 7.97 -3.80 -7.94
N ASP A 18 9.18 -3.27 -7.73
CA ASP A 18 10.24 -3.96 -6.99
C ASP A 18 9.79 -4.35 -5.58
N VAL A 19 9.11 -3.41 -4.89
CA VAL A 19 8.55 -3.66 -3.56
C VAL A 19 7.53 -4.80 -3.61
N VAL A 20 6.62 -4.80 -4.59
CA VAL A 20 5.59 -5.84 -4.73
C VAL A 20 6.16 -7.19 -5.14
N ARG A 21 7.15 -7.23 -6.04
CA ARG A 21 7.82 -8.47 -6.47
C ARG A 21 8.49 -9.16 -5.29
N VAL A 22 9.16 -8.42 -4.43
CA VAL A 22 9.72 -8.97 -3.19
C VAL A 22 8.62 -9.30 -2.19
N ALA A 23 7.73 -8.37 -1.87
CA ALA A 23 6.74 -8.51 -0.81
C ALA A 23 5.74 -9.66 -1.07
N ARG A 24 5.19 -9.73 -2.28
CA ARG A 24 4.09 -10.64 -2.64
C ARG A 24 4.53 -11.79 -3.54
N LYS A 25 5.47 -11.56 -4.46
CA LYS A 25 5.97 -12.62 -5.39
C LYS A 25 7.20 -13.35 -4.87
N ARG A 26 7.72 -12.94 -3.69
CA ARG A 26 8.85 -13.55 -3.00
C ARG A 26 10.14 -13.57 -3.83
N GLU A 27 10.34 -12.56 -4.67
CA GLU A 27 11.59 -12.39 -5.41
C GLU A 27 12.77 -12.27 -4.42
N PRO A 28 13.86 -13.04 -4.60
CA PRO A 28 15.04 -12.94 -3.75
C PRO A 28 15.74 -11.59 -3.89
N VAL A 29 16.43 -11.17 -2.83
CA VAL A 29 17.16 -9.90 -2.76
C VAL A 29 18.66 -10.15 -2.57
N ALA A 30 19.50 -9.38 -3.26
CA ALA A 30 20.95 -9.35 -3.04
C ALA A 30 21.46 -7.90 -2.96
N LEU A 31 22.63 -7.72 -2.35
CA LEU A 31 23.27 -6.41 -2.22
C LEU A 31 24.31 -6.24 -3.34
N THR A 32 24.29 -5.10 -4.02
CA THR A 32 25.33 -4.76 -5.01
C THR A 32 26.71 -4.58 -4.37
N ASP A 33 27.78 -4.87 -5.10
CA ASP A 33 29.18 -4.70 -4.64
C ASP A 33 29.48 -3.25 -4.23
N ASP A 34 28.96 -2.29 -4.98
CA ASP A 34 29.11 -0.86 -4.68
C ASP A 34 28.42 -0.46 -3.37
N ALA A 35 27.22 -0.99 -3.10
CA ALA A 35 26.55 -0.78 -1.82
C ALA A 35 27.30 -1.45 -0.66
N GLN A 36 27.85 -2.65 -0.85
CA GLN A 36 28.72 -3.30 0.15
C GLN A 36 29.91 -2.40 0.49
N ALA A 37 30.57 -1.83 -0.52
CA ALA A 37 31.72 -0.95 -0.32
C ALA A 37 31.34 0.33 0.45
N ARG A 38 30.20 0.96 0.13
CA ARG A 38 29.72 2.13 0.89
C ARG A 38 29.39 1.80 2.34
N VAL A 39 28.71 0.68 2.58
CA VAL A 39 28.38 0.20 3.94
C VAL A 39 29.65 -0.02 4.75
N ALA A 40 30.66 -0.68 4.17
CA ALA A 40 31.94 -0.93 4.83
C ALA A 40 32.68 0.37 5.19
N ARG A 41 32.73 1.36 4.29
CA ARG A 41 33.35 2.67 4.56
C ARG A 41 32.65 3.39 5.71
N ALA A 42 31.33 3.46 5.67
CA ALA A 42 30.55 4.11 6.72
C ALA A 42 30.70 3.41 8.08
N ARG A 43 30.82 2.08 8.07
CA ARG A 43 31.08 1.31 9.28
C ARG A 43 32.43 1.66 9.91
N ALA A 44 33.48 1.78 9.10
CA ALA A 44 34.81 2.16 9.57
C ALA A 44 34.81 3.53 10.28
N VAL A 45 34.04 4.50 9.76
CA VAL A 45 33.86 5.82 10.41
C VAL A 45 33.19 5.68 11.78
N VAL A 46 32.11 4.90 11.89
CA VAL A 46 31.44 4.66 13.19
C VAL A 46 32.38 4.01 14.20
N GLU A 47 33.15 3.02 13.76
CA GLU A 47 34.11 2.32 14.63
C GLU A 47 35.21 3.25 15.11
N ALA A 48 35.83 4.03 14.22
CA ALA A 48 36.84 5.02 14.57
C ALA A 48 36.31 6.07 15.56
N LYS A 49 35.08 6.56 15.34
CA LYS A 49 34.44 7.58 16.20
C LYS A 49 34.00 7.01 17.55
N SER A 50 33.62 5.74 17.61
CA SER A 50 33.25 5.07 18.87
C SER A 50 34.40 4.92 19.87
N GLN A 51 35.64 4.94 19.38
CA GLN A 51 36.87 4.89 20.19
C GLN A 51 37.30 6.25 20.73
N GLN A 52 36.66 7.35 20.29
CA GLN A 52 37.01 8.70 20.71
C GLN A 52 36.32 9.07 22.02
N ASP A 53 36.92 10.01 22.76
CA ASP A 53 36.37 10.49 24.02
C ASP A 53 35.13 11.40 23.87
N ALA A 54 34.93 11.96 22.68
CA ALA A 54 33.81 12.84 22.40
C ALA A 54 32.47 12.12 22.56
N ALA A 55 31.48 12.80 23.16
CA ALA A 55 30.11 12.30 23.23
C ALA A 55 29.43 12.44 21.86
N ILE A 56 28.95 11.33 21.31
CA ILE A 56 28.33 11.26 19.98
C ILE A 56 26.99 10.55 20.10
N TYR A 57 25.93 11.26 19.71
CA TYR A 57 24.55 10.81 19.78
C TYR A 57 24.37 9.44 19.11
N GLY A 58 23.76 8.49 19.83
CA GLY A 58 23.45 7.16 19.31
C GLY A 58 24.65 6.23 19.10
N ILE A 59 25.87 6.70 19.41
CA ILE A 59 27.09 5.87 19.40
C ILE A 59 27.53 5.56 20.83
N ASN A 60 27.81 6.58 21.65
CA ASN A 60 28.29 6.42 23.03
C ASN A 60 27.50 7.27 24.04
N THR A 61 26.26 7.63 23.71
CA THR A 61 25.32 8.32 24.60
C THR A 61 23.99 7.56 24.70
N GLY A 62 23.14 7.94 25.67
CA GLY A 62 21.72 7.55 25.68
C GLY A 62 20.92 8.12 24.50
N PHE A 63 19.64 7.75 24.43
CA PHE A 63 18.72 8.09 23.33
C PHE A 63 17.63 9.08 23.76
N GLY A 64 17.08 9.85 22.83
CA GLY A 64 16.00 10.80 23.08
C GLY A 64 16.36 11.82 24.18
N ALA A 65 15.55 11.90 25.24
CA ALA A 65 15.80 12.78 26.38
C ALA A 65 17.12 12.50 27.12
N LEU A 66 17.71 11.31 26.93
CA LEU A 66 18.98 10.89 27.56
C LEU A 66 20.21 11.13 26.67
N LYS A 67 20.07 11.91 25.58
CA LYS A 67 21.15 12.20 24.61
C LYS A 67 22.44 12.77 25.20
N SER A 68 22.40 13.35 26.40
CA SER A 68 23.56 13.92 27.08
C SER A 68 24.25 12.96 28.07
N VAL A 69 23.71 11.75 28.28
CA VAL A 69 24.26 10.75 29.21
C VAL A 69 25.29 9.90 28.48
N ARG A 70 26.58 9.97 28.87
CA ARG A 70 27.66 9.18 28.28
C ARG A 70 27.62 7.73 28.76
N ILE A 71 27.91 6.79 27.86
CA ILE A 71 27.93 5.35 28.10
C ILE A 71 29.36 4.81 27.93
N PRO A 72 29.88 4.04 28.91
CA PRO A 72 31.19 3.40 28.79
C PRO A 72 31.28 2.43 27.61
N ALA A 73 32.46 2.28 27.02
CA ALA A 73 32.69 1.40 25.87
C ALA A 73 32.24 -0.06 26.11
N ALA A 74 32.44 -0.57 27.34
CA ALA A 74 32.04 -1.92 27.74
C ALA A 74 30.52 -2.16 27.71
N ASP A 75 29.73 -1.09 27.86
CA ASP A 75 28.27 -1.17 27.93
C ASP A 75 27.58 -0.89 26.59
N LEU A 76 28.32 -0.50 25.54
CA LEU A 76 27.75 -0.09 24.25
C LEU A 76 26.96 -1.20 23.56
N ALA A 77 27.43 -2.45 23.63
CA ALA A 77 26.70 -3.58 23.08
C ALA A 77 25.37 -3.80 23.83
N GLN A 78 25.40 -3.73 25.16
CA GLN A 78 24.21 -3.87 25.99
C GLN A 78 23.23 -2.71 25.78
N LEU A 79 23.73 -1.49 25.57
CA LEU A 79 22.93 -0.31 25.23
C LEU A 79 22.08 -0.55 23.97
N GLN A 80 22.66 -1.12 22.91
CA GLN A 80 21.91 -1.41 21.68
C GLN A 80 20.85 -2.49 21.88
N VAL A 81 21.15 -3.54 22.65
CA VAL A 81 20.17 -4.60 22.97
C VAL A 81 19.03 -4.03 23.81
N ASN A 82 19.33 -3.19 24.81
CA ASN A 82 18.34 -2.55 25.65
C ASN A 82 17.46 -1.57 24.87
N LEU A 83 18.02 -0.84 23.90
CA LEU A 83 17.25 -0.01 22.98
C LEU A 83 16.20 -0.86 22.25
N VAL A 84 16.62 -1.94 21.59
CA VAL A 84 15.72 -2.83 20.85
C VAL A 84 14.59 -3.36 21.75
N ARG A 85 14.94 -3.88 22.93
CA ARG A 85 13.95 -4.44 23.88
C ARG A 85 12.96 -3.40 24.39
N SER A 86 13.45 -2.25 24.84
CA SER A 86 12.60 -1.19 25.40
C SER A 86 11.68 -0.56 24.36
N HIS A 87 12.10 -0.53 23.09
CA HIS A 87 11.34 0.10 22.01
C HIS A 87 10.35 -0.84 21.34
N ALA A 88 10.45 -2.16 21.56
CA ALA A 88 9.50 -3.15 21.06
C ALA A 88 8.16 -3.14 21.85
N ALA A 89 7.54 -1.95 21.95
CA ALA A 89 6.31 -1.66 22.67
C ALA A 89 5.09 -1.55 21.72
N GLY A 90 5.18 -2.12 20.52
CA GLY A 90 4.07 -2.13 19.56
C GLY A 90 2.90 -3.01 20.00
N VAL A 91 1.68 -2.65 19.59
CA VAL A 91 0.42 -3.35 19.90
C VAL A 91 -0.50 -3.45 18.67
N GLY A 92 -1.66 -4.08 18.85
CA GLY A 92 -2.66 -4.26 17.79
C GLY A 92 -2.37 -5.45 16.88
N GLU A 93 -3.22 -5.60 15.86
CA GLU A 93 -3.10 -6.69 14.89
C GLU A 93 -1.72 -6.66 14.20
N PRO A 94 -1.06 -7.82 14.03
CA PRO A 94 0.19 -7.89 13.30
C PRO A 94 0.06 -7.43 11.85
N LEU A 95 1.13 -6.83 11.32
CA LEU A 95 1.29 -6.59 9.89
C LEU A 95 1.16 -7.92 9.13
N ALA A 96 0.50 -7.87 7.96
CA ALA A 96 0.47 -8.99 7.05
C ALA A 96 1.89 -9.33 6.55
N ILE A 97 2.12 -10.58 6.17
CA ILE A 97 3.45 -11.07 5.76
C ILE A 97 4.03 -10.23 4.60
N ASP A 98 3.21 -9.81 3.63
CA ASP A 98 3.69 -8.98 2.52
C ASP A 98 4.14 -7.59 3.01
N ALA A 99 3.41 -6.96 3.92
CA ALA A 99 3.82 -5.71 4.57
C ALA A 99 5.11 -5.88 5.39
N THR A 100 5.25 -6.97 6.16
CA THR A 100 6.49 -7.29 6.88
C THR A 100 7.66 -7.45 5.92
N ARG A 101 7.47 -8.17 4.80
CA ARG A 101 8.51 -8.35 3.78
C ARG A 101 8.91 -7.03 3.10
N ALA A 102 7.94 -6.18 2.79
CA ALA A 102 8.19 -4.84 2.26
C ALA A 102 9.00 -4.01 3.26
N LEU A 103 8.62 -3.99 4.55
CA LEU A 103 9.35 -3.29 5.61
C LEU A 103 10.80 -3.77 5.70
N MET A 104 11.04 -5.09 5.68
CA MET A 104 12.38 -5.67 5.70
C MET A 104 13.22 -5.25 4.49
N LEU A 105 12.63 -5.28 3.28
CA LEU A 105 13.28 -4.81 2.06
C LEU A 105 13.69 -3.35 2.16
N LEU A 106 12.75 -2.47 2.54
CA LEU A 106 13.01 -1.04 2.63
C LEU A 106 14.06 -0.73 3.69
N ARG A 107 14.06 -1.47 4.80
CA ARG A 107 15.08 -1.30 5.84
C ARG A 107 16.46 -1.73 5.37
N ALA A 108 16.55 -2.84 4.66
CA ALA A 108 17.80 -3.25 4.01
C ALA A 108 18.27 -2.21 2.99
N ASN A 109 17.36 -1.64 2.18
CA ASN A 109 17.70 -0.63 1.19
C ASN A 109 18.22 0.67 1.83
N VAL A 110 17.59 1.15 2.91
CA VAL A 110 18.08 2.33 3.64
C VAL A 110 19.48 2.10 4.22
N MET A 111 19.76 0.91 4.76
CA MET A 111 21.12 0.57 5.20
C MET A 111 22.12 0.52 4.04
N ALA A 112 21.70 0.01 2.88
CA ALA A 112 22.51 -0.08 1.65
C ALA A 112 22.88 1.29 1.04
N THR A 113 22.28 2.38 1.50
CA THR A 113 22.73 3.74 1.15
C THR A 113 24.17 3.98 1.58
N GLY A 114 24.63 3.29 2.64
CA GLY A 114 25.91 3.57 3.29
C GLY A 114 25.86 4.79 4.21
N ARG A 115 24.69 5.32 4.53
CA ARG A 115 24.55 6.49 5.42
C ARG A 115 24.18 6.11 6.86
N SER A 116 23.93 4.83 7.14
CA SER A 116 23.59 4.33 8.48
C SER A 116 24.80 3.97 9.35
N GLY A 117 25.91 3.47 8.79
CA GLY A 117 27.04 2.95 9.58
C GLY A 117 26.79 1.60 10.28
N VAL A 118 25.88 0.80 9.74
CA VAL A 118 25.64 -0.60 10.16
C VAL A 118 26.76 -1.52 9.64
N SER A 119 27.02 -2.66 10.28
CA SER A 119 27.94 -3.66 9.73
C SER A 119 27.30 -4.46 8.59
N SER A 120 28.13 -4.94 7.64
CA SER A 120 27.68 -5.81 6.55
C SER A 120 26.98 -7.07 7.08
N ARG A 121 27.48 -7.66 8.17
CA ARG A 121 26.88 -8.85 8.80
C ARG A 121 25.43 -8.63 9.22
N VAL A 122 25.11 -7.48 9.81
CA VAL A 122 23.73 -7.17 10.24
C VAL A 122 22.82 -6.95 9.03
N LEU A 123 23.29 -6.24 8.01
CA LEU A 123 22.55 -6.05 6.76
C LEU A 123 22.31 -7.38 6.01
N GLU A 124 23.35 -8.21 5.89
CA GLU A 124 23.27 -9.53 5.28
C GLU A 124 22.33 -10.47 6.03
N LEU A 125 22.30 -10.42 7.37
CA LEU A 125 21.34 -11.18 8.16
C LEU A 125 19.89 -10.77 7.82
N LEU A 126 19.60 -9.47 7.73
CA LEU A 126 18.26 -8.98 7.37
C LEU A 126 17.84 -9.47 5.98
N ILE A 127 18.74 -9.38 4.99
CA ILE A 127 18.51 -9.89 3.64
C ILE A 127 18.29 -11.41 3.65
N ALA A 128 19.10 -12.15 4.41
CA ALA A 128 19.00 -13.60 4.52
C ALA A 128 17.69 -14.03 5.20
N MET A 129 17.24 -13.32 6.24
CA MET A 129 15.93 -13.54 6.86
C MET A 129 14.79 -13.34 5.86
N LEU A 130 14.82 -12.25 5.08
CA LEU A 130 13.82 -11.95 4.05
C LEU A 130 13.74 -13.07 3.00
N ASN A 131 14.90 -13.52 2.51
CA ASN A 131 15.03 -14.55 1.48
C ASN A 131 14.65 -15.95 2.00
N ARG A 132 15.01 -16.29 3.24
CA ARG A 132 14.77 -17.60 3.85
C ARG A 132 13.42 -17.74 4.55
N GLY A 133 12.56 -16.73 4.45
CA GLY A 133 11.20 -16.82 4.97
C GLY A 133 11.07 -16.57 6.48
N VAL A 134 12.03 -15.91 7.11
CA VAL A 134 11.96 -15.53 8.53
C VAL A 134 11.30 -14.16 8.61
N HIS A 135 9.97 -14.14 8.72
CA HIS A 135 9.15 -12.92 8.76
C HIS A 135 8.68 -12.64 10.19
N PRO A 136 9.20 -11.58 10.85
CA PRO A 136 8.80 -11.23 12.22
C PRO A 136 7.31 -10.93 12.35
N VAL A 137 6.73 -11.26 13.50
CA VAL A 137 5.41 -10.77 13.91
C VAL A 137 5.59 -9.33 14.40
N ILE A 138 5.11 -8.37 13.60
CA ILE A 138 5.27 -6.94 13.87
C ILE A 138 3.88 -6.36 14.15
N PRO A 139 3.58 -5.90 15.38
CA PRO A 139 2.33 -5.20 15.67
C PRO A 139 2.19 -3.92 14.85
N SER A 140 0.97 -3.63 14.37
CA SER A 140 0.73 -2.48 13.48
C SER A 140 0.73 -1.12 14.18
N GLN A 141 0.50 -1.06 15.50
CA GLN A 141 0.35 0.20 16.24
C GLN A 141 1.54 0.47 17.18
N GLY A 142 1.78 1.74 17.47
CA GLY A 142 2.83 2.20 18.39
C GLY A 142 3.84 3.19 17.78
N SER A 143 3.82 3.40 16.47
CA SER A 143 4.62 4.44 15.81
C SER A 143 3.86 5.76 15.74
N VAL A 144 4.54 6.85 16.11
CA VAL A 144 4.13 8.24 15.86
C VAL A 144 4.83 8.86 14.64
N GLY A 145 5.72 8.12 13.97
CA GLY A 145 6.45 8.59 12.80
C GLY A 145 7.34 9.80 13.04
N ALA A 146 7.88 9.97 14.25
CA ALA A 146 8.66 11.11 14.70
C ALA A 146 10.15 10.86 14.60
N SER A 147 10.67 9.87 15.34
CA SER A 147 12.03 9.32 15.27
C SER A 147 12.04 8.05 14.40
N GLY A 148 11.20 8.04 13.37
CA GLY A 148 10.86 6.85 12.58
C GLY A 148 9.82 5.94 13.24
N ASP A 149 9.61 4.78 12.64
CA ASP A 149 8.71 3.71 13.04
C ASP A 149 9.34 2.80 14.12
N LEU A 150 9.76 3.43 15.23
CA LEU A 150 10.54 2.80 16.31
C LEU A 150 9.96 1.46 16.76
N ALA A 151 8.70 1.44 17.19
CA ALA A 151 8.10 0.23 17.74
C ALA A 151 7.97 -0.92 16.72
N PRO A 152 7.40 -0.71 15.52
CA PRO A 152 7.40 -1.73 14.48
C PRO A 152 8.80 -2.26 14.12
N LEU A 153 9.78 -1.37 13.97
CA LEU A 153 11.13 -1.76 13.59
C LEU A 153 11.90 -2.45 14.74
N ALA A 154 11.59 -2.13 16.00
CA ALA A 154 12.13 -2.83 17.16
C ALA A 154 11.64 -4.28 17.23
N HIS A 155 10.39 -4.57 16.85
CA HIS A 155 9.88 -5.95 16.74
C HIS A 155 10.60 -6.76 15.64
N LEU A 156 10.97 -6.13 14.52
CA LEU A 156 11.88 -6.74 13.54
C LEU A 156 13.27 -7.01 14.16
N ALA A 157 13.84 -6.01 14.83
CA ALA A 157 15.17 -6.09 15.41
C ALA A 157 15.28 -7.15 16.52
N LEU A 158 14.20 -7.39 17.30
CA LEU A 158 14.15 -8.48 18.28
C LEU A 158 14.47 -9.83 17.64
N VAL A 159 13.84 -10.16 16.51
CA VAL A 159 14.11 -11.41 15.80
C VAL A 159 15.55 -11.48 15.33
N MET A 160 16.12 -10.37 14.86
CA MET A 160 17.52 -10.32 14.43
C MET A 160 18.51 -10.65 15.56
N ILE A 161 18.17 -10.36 16.81
CA ILE A 161 18.98 -10.71 17.99
C ILE A 161 18.57 -12.04 18.66
N GLY A 162 17.69 -12.81 18.03
CA GLY A 162 17.22 -14.11 18.54
C GLY A 162 16.01 -14.04 19.49
N GLU A 163 15.45 -12.86 19.69
CA GLU A 163 14.27 -12.63 20.52
C GLU A 163 12.99 -12.50 19.68
N GLY A 164 11.85 -12.17 20.29
CA GLY A 164 10.61 -11.92 19.58
C GLY A 164 10.01 -13.15 18.88
N TRP A 165 9.13 -12.90 17.92
CA TRP A 165 8.28 -13.91 17.30
C TRP A 165 8.30 -13.84 15.77
N VAL A 166 8.18 -14.98 15.13
CA VAL A 166 8.15 -15.14 13.67
C VAL A 166 6.88 -15.87 13.25
N HIS A 167 6.25 -15.42 12.16
CA HIS A 167 5.07 -16.08 11.61
C HIS A 167 5.39 -17.54 11.20
N ALA A 168 4.52 -18.48 11.58
CA ALA A 168 4.57 -19.86 11.08
C ALA A 168 3.15 -20.45 10.93
N PRO A 169 2.97 -21.53 10.13
CA PRO A 169 1.65 -22.11 9.85
C PRO A 169 0.88 -22.56 11.11
N GLY A 170 1.58 -23.03 12.14
CA GLY A 170 1.00 -23.47 13.42
C GLY A 170 0.86 -22.37 14.48
N GLY A 171 0.94 -21.09 14.07
CA GLY A 171 1.06 -19.95 14.97
C GLY A 171 2.50 -19.46 15.14
N PRO A 172 2.72 -18.31 15.79
CA PRO A 172 4.05 -17.72 15.95
C PRO A 172 5.03 -18.64 16.68
N ILE A 173 6.29 -18.65 16.25
CA ILE A 173 7.40 -19.35 16.92
C ILE A 173 8.47 -18.35 17.39
N ALA A 174 9.27 -18.73 18.39
CA ALA A 174 10.35 -17.89 18.91
C ALA A 174 11.39 -17.56 17.83
N GLY A 175 11.90 -16.33 17.84
CA GLY A 175 12.86 -15.82 16.86
C GLY A 175 14.14 -16.66 16.76
N GLU A 176 14.75 -17.03 17.90
CA GLU A 176 15.93 -17.92 17.94
C GLU A 176 15.68 -19.25 17.21
N LEU A 177 14.55 -19.90 17.48
CA LEU A 177 14.19 -21.16 16.83
C LEU A 177 13.98 -20.98 15.32
N ALA A 178 13.36 -19.88 14.90
CA ALA A 178 13.15 -19.57 13.49
C ALA A 178 14.49 -19.33 12.75
N LEU A 179 15.40 -18.56 13.36
CA LEU A 179 16.74 -18.33 12.82
C LEU A 179 17.52 -19.64 12.70
N LEU A 180 17.52 -20.46 13.76
CA LEU A 180 18.19 -21.76 13.76
C LEU A 180 17.67 -22.67 12.65
N ARG A 181 16.34 -22.78 12.49
CA ARG A 181 15.70 -23.56 11.42
C ARG A 181 16.04 -23.05 10.03
N ALA A 182 16.26 -21.75 9.88
CA ALA A 182 16.70 -21.13 8.63
C ALA A 182 18.22 -21.18 8.42
N GLY A 183 18.99 -21.79 9.32
CA GLY A 183 20.46 -21.83 9.25
C GLY A 183 21.09 -20.45 9.38
N LEU A 184 20.51 -19.59 10.23
CA LEU A 184 20.95 -18.22 10.50
C LEU A 184 21.38 -18.09 11.96
N THR A 185 22.32 -17.19 12.23
CA THR A 185 22.82 -16.90 13.58
C THR A 185 22.36 -15.51 14.02
N PRO A 186 21.88 -15.36 15.27
CA PRO A 186 21.53 -14.05 15.82
C PRO A 186 22.66 -13.02 15.71
N ALA A 187 22.29 -11.77 15.44
CA ALA A 187 23.19 -10.64 15.45
C ALA A 187 23.71 -10.33 16.86
N ARG A 188 24.95 -9.86 16.92
CA ARG A 188 25.54 -9.23 18.11
C ARG A 188 25.73 -7.77 17.77
N LEU A 189 24.97 -6.88 18.39
CA LEU A 189 24.95 -5.47 18.01
C LEU A 189 26.17 -4.74 18.60
N GLY A 190 26.92 -4.06 17.73
CA GLY A 190 27.96 -3.11 18.10
C GLY A 190 27.43 -1.67 18.13
N ALA A 191 28.31 -0.70 18.39
CA ALA A 191 27.93 0.70 18.45
C ALA A 191 27.07 1.15 17.25
N LYS A 192 25.99 1.90 17.54
CA LYS A 192 24.96 2.40 16.61
C LYS A 192 24.02 1.36 15.99
N GLU A 193 24.36 0.06 15.99
CA GLU A 193 23.61 -0.92 15.17
C GLU A 193 22.17 -1.17 15.62
N GLY A 194 21.87 -0.98 16.92
CA GLY A 194 20.49 -1.02 17.42
C GLY A 194 19.66 0.20 17.04
N LEU A 195 20.31 1.35 16.80
CA LEU A 195 19.67 2.60 16.38
C LEU A 195 19.48 2.71 14.86
N CYS A 196 20.45 2.21 14.08
CA CYS A 196 20.13 1.55 12.79
C CYS A 196 19.06 0.48 13.08
N LEU A 197 18.52 -0.35 12.20
CA LEU A 197 17.36 -1.21 12.57
C LEU A 197 16.09 -0.42 12.97
N VAL A 198 16.03 0.32 14.09
CA VAL A 198 14.81 0.94 14.63
C VAL A 198 14.49 2.35 14.12
N ASN A 199 15.47 3.12 13.65
CA ASN A 199 15.27 4.54 13.30
C ASN A 199 15.05 4.78 11.80
N GLY A 200 13.80 4.96 11.37
CA GLY A 200 13.45 5.28 9.98
C GLY A 200 11.98 5.05 9.64
N THR A 201 11.54 5.41 8.43
CA THR A 201 10.11 5.49 8.04
C THR A 201 9.59 4.24 7.30
N GLN A 202 10.25 3.09 7.48
CA GLN A 202 10.03 1.93 6.62
C GLN A 202 8.71 1.20 6.85
N ALA A 203 8.09 1.27 8.04
CA ALA A 203 6.83 0.58 8.28
C ALA A 203 5.67 1.32 7.59
N MET A 204 5.59 2.64 7.77
CA MET A 204 4.60 3.46 7.07
C MET A 204 4.87 3.48 5.55
N GLY A 205 6.14 3.51 5.13
CA GLY A 205 6.54 3.43 3.72
C GLY A 205 6.16 2.10 3.07
N ALA A 206 6.32 0.98 3.76
CA ALA A 206 5.94 -0.34 3.28
C ALA A 206 4.43 -0.48 3.07
N LEU A 207 3.63 -0.10 4.08
CA LEU A 207 2.17 -0.09 3.96
C LEU A 207 1.71 0.85 2.84
N GLY A 208 2.30 2.05 2.79
CA GLY A 208 2.01 3.05 1.78
C GLY A 208 2.30 2.58 0.35
N ALA A 209 3.46 1.95 0.12
CA ALA A 209 3.85 1.44 -1.19
C ALA A 209 2.91 0.33 -1.68
N LEU A 210 2.57 -0.63 -0.83
CA LEU A 210 1.63 -1.71 -1.18
C LEU A 210 0.21 -1.17 -1.41
N ALA A 211 -0.27 -0.26 -0.56
CA ALA A 211 -1.58 0.35 -0.72
C ALA A 211 -1.67 1.21 -1.99
N LEU A 212 -0.62 1.97 -2.32
CA LEU A 212 -0.55 2.77 -3.54
C LEU A 212 -0.53 1.88 -4.80
N PHE A 213 0.24 0.80 -4.79
CA PHE A 213 0.25 -0.16 -5.89
C PHE A 213 -1.15 -0.73 -6.15
N ASP A 214 -1.83 -1.15 -5.09
CA ASP A 214 -3.21 -1.63 -5.18
C ASP A 214 -4.17 -0.54 -5.66
N ALA A 215 -3.99 0.70 -5.19
CA ALA A 215 -4.84 1.83 -5.59
C ALA A 215 -4.74 2.14 -7.09
N PHE A 216 -3.56 2.01 -7.71
CA PHE A 216 -3.42 2.15 -9.17
C PHE A 216 -4.20 1.08 -9.93
N ALA A 217 -4.17 -0.17 -9.45
CA ALA A 217 -5.00 -1.23 -10.01
C ALA A 217 -6.49 -0.93 -9.84
N LEU A 218 -6.91 -0.49 -8.64
CA LEU A 218 -8.31 -0.13 -8.37
C LEU A 218 -8.79 1.06 -9.21
N ALA A 219 -7.93 2.02 -9.54
CA ALA A 219 -8.30 3.13 -10.43
C ALA A 219 -8.67 2.64 -11.84
N LYS A 220 -7.95 1.66 -12.38
CA LYS A 220 -8.28 1.00 -13.66
C LYS A 220 -9.56 0.19 -13.53
N LEU A 221 -9.71 -0.59 -12.46
CA LEU A 221 -10.92 -1.37 -12.20
C LEU A 221 -12.16 -0.48 -12.01
N ALA A 222 -12.01 0.73 -11.47
CA ALA A 222 -13.12 1.68 -11.33
C ALA A 222 -13.66 2.13 -12.70
N ASP A 223 -12.81 2.30 -13.71
CA ASP A 223 -13.28 2.57 -15.08
C ASP A 223 -13.99 1.34 -15.68
N ILE A 224 -13.44 0.14 -15.47
CA ILE A 224 -14.04 -1.12 -15.95
C ILE A 224 -15.42 -1.34 -15.31
N ALA A 225 -15.51 -1.23 -13.98
CA ALA A 225 -16.75 -1.37 -13.22
C ALA A 225 -17.75 -0.28 -13.63
N GLY A 226 -17.30 0.96 -13.75
CA GLY A 226 -18.13 2.09 -14.17
C GLY A 226 -18.69 1.93 -15.59
N ALA A 227 -17.88 1.44 -16.53
CA ALA A 227 -18.34 1.11 -17.88
C ALA A 227 -19.35 -0.04 -17.89
N ALA A 228 -19.09 -1.12 -17.14
CA ALA A 228 -20.04 -2.23 -17.01
C ALA A 228 -21.36 -1.78 -16.38
N SER A 229 -21.31 -0.93 -15.34
CA SER A 229 -22.48 -0.33 -14.72
C SER A 229 -23.22 0.58 -15.68
N LEU A 230 -22.52 1.38 -16.49
CA LEU A 230 -23.14 2.24 -17.51
C LEU A 230 -23.92 1.40 -18.52
N GLU A 231 -23.35 0.29 -18.98
CA GLU A 231 -24.03 -0.62 -19.90
C GLU A 231 -25.23 -1.31 -19.25
N GLY A 232 -25.09 -1.87 -18.05
CA GLY A 232 -26.22 -2.43 -17.30
C GLY A 232 -27.34 -1.40 -17.06
N TYR A 233 -26.98 -0.14 -16.85
CA TYR A 233 -27.91 0.98 -16.66
C TYR A 233 -28.48 1.54 -17.98
N ARG A 234 -27.88 1.15 -19.12
CA ARG A 234 -28.19 1.65 -20.48
C ARG A 234 -27.99 3.17 -20.58
N GLY A 235 -26.89 3.65 -20.01
CA GLY A 235 -26.48 5.05 -20.02
C GLY A 235 -25.71 5.45 -21.29
N SER A 236 -25.47 6.75 -21.42
CA SER A 236 -24.84 7.38 -22.57
C SER A 236 -23.33 7.54 -22.41
N ALA A 237 -22.57 7.10 -23.42
CA ALA A 237 -21.12 7.30 -23.49
C ALA A 237 -20.70 8.71 -23.96
N THR A 238 -21.66 9.58 -24.33
CA THR A 238 -21.40 10.96 -24.79
C THR A 238 -20.58 11.76 -23.79
N ALA A 239 -20.76 11.49 -22.49
CA ALA A 239 -20.02 12.13 -21.41
C ALA A 239 -18.49 11.92 -21.47
N PHE A 240 -18.02 10.95 -22.25
CA PHE A 240 -16.60 10.60 -22.37
C PHE A 240 -15.94 11.16 -23.63
N ASP A 241 -16.69 11.92 -24.45
CA ASP A 241 -16.19 12.53 -25.70
C ASP A 241 -14.90 13.32 -25.44
N GLU A 242 -13.90 13.06 -26.28
CA GLU A 242 -12.56 13.63 -26.12
C GLU A 242 -12.56 15.15 -26.07
N ARG A 243 -13.45 15.82 -26.82
CA ARG A 243 -13.53 17.28 -26.87
C ARG A 243 -13.92 17.88 -25.52
N ILE A 244 -14.79 17.21 -24.77
CA ILE A 244 -15.17 17.62 -23.40
C ILE A 244 -13.92 17.64 -22.52
N HIS A 245 -13.09 16.62 -22.61
CA HIS A 245 -11.93 16.48 -21.72
C HIS A 245 -10.72 17.28 -22.19
N ALA A 246 -10.54 17.45 -23.50
CA ALA A 246 -9.55 18.35 -24.07
C ALA A 246 -9.78 19.81 -23.65
N SER A 247 -11.05 20.21 -23.43
CA SER A 247 -11.37 21.55 -22.91
C SER A 247 -11.06 21.74 -21.42
N ARG A 248 -10.79 20.66 -20.67
CA ARG A 248 -10.33 20.69 -19.28
C ARG A 248 -9.25 19.61 -19.05
N PRO A 249 -8.00 19.84 -19.49
CA PRO A 249 -7.01 18.78 -19.72
C PRO A 249 -6.26 18.34 -18.46
N HIS A 250 -6.96 18.02 -17.37
CA HIS A 250 -6.34 17.32 -16.24
C HIS A 250 -5.88 15.93 -16.70
N PRO A 251 -4.61 15.52 -16.49
CA PRO A 251 -4.10 14.30 -17.11
C PRO A 251 -4.85 13.03 -16.70
N GLY A 252 -5.26 12.90 -15.43
CA GLY A 252 -6.08 11.77 -14.98
C GLY A 252 -7.47 11.78 -15.58
N GLN A 253 -8.06 12.96 -15.79
CA GLN A 253 -9.38 13.11 -16.42
C GLN A 253 -9.32 12.67 -17.88
N LEU A 254 -8.28 13.07 -18.63
CA LEU A 254 -8.02 12.62 -19.99
C LEU A 254 -7.83 11.11 -20.06
N ALA A 255 -7.05 10.53 -19.13
CA ALA A 255 -6.80 9.09 -19.05
C ALA A 255 -8.09 8.29 -18.80
N SER A 256 -8.87 8.66 -17.77
CA SER A 256 -10.13 7.98 -17.46
C SER A 256 -11.15 8.11 -18.59
N ALA A 257 -11.29 9.30 -19.20
CA ALA A 257 -12.14 9.47 -20.37
C ALA A 257 -11.73 8.57 -21.54
N SER A 258 -10.44 8.48 -21.83
CA SER A 258 -9.91 7.62 -22.89
C SER A 258 -10.21 6.14 -22.62
N ASN A 259 -9.99 5.67 -21.39
CA ASN A 259 -10.33 4.31 -20.98
C ASN A 259 -11.83 4.06 -21.14
N LEU A 260 -12.69 4.94 -20.61
CA LEU A 260 -14.15 4.78 -20.65
C LEU A 260 -14.69 4.78 -22.07
N ARG A 261 -14.17 5.61 -22.98
CA ARG A 261 -14.50 5.54 -24.41
C ARG A 261 -14.16 4.18 -25.00
N ARG A 262 -12.93 3.70 -24.80
CA ARG A 262 -12.48 2.40 -25.34
C ARG A 262 -13.27 1.23 -24.74
N LEU A 263 -13.63 1.31 -23.47
CA LEU A 263 -14.40 0.28 -22.77
C LEU A 263 -15.84 0.15 -23.29
N THR A 264 -16.43 1.25 -23.79
CA THR A 264 -17.86 1.33 -24.18
C THR A 264 -18.08 1.33 -25.69
N GLN A 265 -17.04 1.08 -26.49
CA GLN A 265 -17.14 0.96 -27.95
C GLN A 265 -17.81 -0.34 -28.40
N ASP A 266 -18.58 -0.26 -29.50
CA ASP A 266 -19.23 -1.40 -30.16
C ASP A 266 -20.28 -2.15 -29.33
N SER A 267 -20.98 -1.43 -28.45
CA SER A 267 -22.06 -1.95 -27.60
C SER A 267 -23.41 -2.03 -28.32
N GLU A 268 -24.05 -3.21 -28.33
CA GLU A 268 -25.45 -3.35 -28.75
C GLU A 268 -26.40 -2.72 -27.73
N ILE A 269 -26.03 -2.75 -26.45
CA ILE A 269 -26.80 -2.15 -25.37
C ILE A 269 -26.92 -0.63 -25.59
N ALA A 270 -25.80 0.04 -25.87
CA ALA A 270 -25.80 1.49 -26.12
C ALA A 270 -26.65 1.85 -27.35
N LEU A 271 -26.57 1.06 -28.43
CA LEU A 271 -27.40 1.26 -29.63
C LEU A 271 -28.89 1.07 -29.35
N SER A 272 -29.27 0.11 -28.49
CA SER A 272 -30.66 -0.13 -28.11
C SER A 272 -31.32 1.03 -27.35
N HIS A 273 -30.52 2.01 -26.90
CA HIS A 273 -30.96 3.20 -26.15
C HIS A 273 -30.60 4.52 -26.86
N ALA A 274 -30.32 4.49 -28.16
CA ALA A 274 -30.00 5.69 -28.93
C ALA A 274 -31.14 6.74 -28.93
N ASP A 275 -32.40 6.28 -28.96
CA ASP A 275 -33.61 7.12 -28.96
C ASP A 275 -34.24 7.26 -27.55
N CYS A 276 -33.41 7.30 -26.51
CA CYS A 276 -33.87 7.39 -25.12
C CYS A 276 -34.36 8.80 -24.76
N ASP A 277 -35.44 8.88 -23.97
CA ASP A 277 -36.01 10.12 -23.43
C ASP A 277 -35.15 10.75 -22.33
N ARG A 278 -34.15 10.01 -21.81
CA ARG A 278 -33.22 10.51 -20.80
C ARG A 278 -32.23 11.49 -21.41
N VAL A 279 -32.43 12.77 -21.09
CA VAL A 279 -31.58 13.87 -21.58
C VAL A 279 -30.15 13.81 -21.03
N GLN A 280 -29.97 13.44 -19.76
CA GLN A 280 -28.66 13.30 -19.13
C GLN A 280 -28.67 12.18 -18.09
N ASP A 281 -27.56 11.46 -17.99
CA ASP A 281 -27.31 10.54 -16.87
C ASP A 281 -26.93 11.28 -15.59
N ALA A 282 -27.18 10.58 -14.47
CA ALA A 282 -26.74 10.99 -13.14
C ALA A 282 -25.21 11.17 -13.08
N TYR A 283 -24.75 12.02 -12.16
CA TYR A 283 -23.33 12.36 -12.04
C TYR A 283 -22.43 11.16 -11.72
N SER A 284 -22.95 10.12 -11.06
CA SER A 284 -22.19 8.90 -10.78
C SER A 284 -21.71 8.18 -12.05
N PHE A 285 -22.40 8.38 -13.18
CA PHE A 285 -22.00 7.93 -14.52
C PHE A 285 -21.29 9.03 -15.31
N ARG A 286 -21.93 10.20 -15.41
CA ARG A 286 -21.45 11.29 -16.28
C ARG A 286 -20.15 11.94 -15.82
N CYS A 287 -19.89 11.96 -14.51
CA CYS A 287 -18.70 12.59 -13.94
C CYS A 287 -17.57 11.57 -13.65
N MET A 288 -17.64 10.34 -14.19
CA MET A 288 -16.60 9.34 -13.99
C MET A 288 -15.20 9.86 -14.39
N PRO A 289 -14.99 10.46 -15.58
CA PRO A 289 -13.68 10.99 -15.94
C PRO A 289 -13.13 12.01 -14.93
N GLN A 290 -13.97 12.90 -14.43
CA GLN A 290 -13.59 13.97 -13.51
C GLN A 290 -13.20 13.39 -12.14
N VAL A 291 -13.99 12.45 -11.61
CA VAL A 291 -13.77 11.88 -10.28
C VAL A 291 -12.67 10.82 -10.30
N HIS A 292 -12.75 9.84 -11.20
CA HIS A 292 -11.72 8.81 -11.33
C HIS A 292 -10.38 9.42 -11.79
N GLY A 293 -10.43 10.50 -12.58
CA GLY A 293 -9.26 11.25 -13.01
C GLY A 293 -8.60 12.03 -11.88
N ALA A 294 -9.39 12.73 -11.04
CA ALA A 294 -8.85 13.41 -9.87
C ALA A 294 -8.19 12.42 -8.89
N THR A 295 -8.76 11.23 -8.71
CA THR A 295 -8.10 10.17 -7.92
C THR A 295 -6.74 9.80 -8.53
N ARG A 296 -6.65 9.56 -9.84
CA ARG A 296 -5.36 9.24 -10.51
C ARG A 296 -4.31 10.34 -10.31
N ASP A 297 -4.72 11.60 -10.38
CA ASP A 297 -3.83 12.74 -10.15
C ASP A 297 -3.30 12.73 -8.71
N GLY A 298 -4.17 12.45 -7.74
CA GLY A 298 -3.78 12.22 -6.35
C GLY A 298 -2.80 11.05 -6.20
N LEU A 299 -3.08 9.89 -6.82
CA LEU A 299 -2.18 8.73 -6.77
C LEU A 299 -0.79 9.05 -7.36
N ARG A 300 -0.70 9.83 -8.45
CA ARG A 300 0.59 10.24 -9.03
C ARG A 300 1.37 11.18 -8.11
N PHE A 301 0.70 12.07 -7.39
CA PHE A 301 1.34 12.89 -6.36
C PHE A 301 1.96 12.02 -5.26
N VAL A 302 1.18 11.06 -4.73
CA VAL A 302 1.66 10.14 -3.70
C VAL A 302 2.80 9.27 -4.21
N ALA A 303 2.73 8.82 -5.47
CA ALA A 303 3.80 8.06 -6.11
C ALA A 303 5.11 8.84 -6.21
N ALA A 304 5.05 10.15 -6.48
CA ALA A 304 6.24 10.99 -6.49
C ALA A 304 6.88 11.09 -5.10
N THR A 305 6.08 11.29 -4.04
CA THR A 305 6.60 11.33 -2.66
C THR A 305 7.22 10.00 -2.26
N LEU A 306 6.52 8.88 -2.46
CA LEU A 306 7.05 7.55 -2.15
C LEU A 306 8.29 7.23 -3.00
N GLY A 307 8.31 7.60 -4.28
CA GLY A 307 9.46 7.38 -5.16
C GLY A 307 10.75 8.01 -4.64
N VAL A 308 10.67 9.16 -3.96
CA VAL A 308 11.81 9.76 -3.25
C VAL A 308 12.13 8.93 -2.00
N GLU A 309 11.15 8.72 -1.14
CA GLU A 309 11.34 8.08 0.17
C GLU A 309 11.96 6.67 0.07
N LEU A 310 11.55 5.87 -0.92
CA LEU A 310 12.02 4.50 -1.10
C LEU A 310 13.52 4.41 -1.44
N GLY A 311 14.18 5.53 -1.74
CA GLY A 311 15.62 5.65 -1.92
C GLY A 311 16.32 6.55 -0.90
N SER A 312 15.62 7.03 0.13
CA SER A 312 16.15 8.01 1.08
C SER A 312 16.88 7.37 2.26
N ALA A 313 17.94 8.02 2.74
CA ALA A 313 18.56 7.70 4.01
C ALA A 313 17.77 8.35 5.16
N THR A 314 16.86 7.58 5.78
CA THR A 314 15.95 8.06 6.85
C THR A 314 16.44 7.74 8.26
N ASP A 315 17.71 7.33 8.41
CA ASP A 315 18.33 6.97 9.69
C ASP A 315 18.90 8.23 10.38
N ASN A 316 19.30 8.11 11.65
CA ASN A 316 20.01 9.17 12.36
C ASN A 316 20.88 8.63 13.52
N PRO A 317 22.08 9.21 13.76
CA PRO A 317 22.79 10.17 12.92
C PRO A 317 23.20 9.55 11.59
N LEU A 318 23.38 10.39 10.57
CA LEU A 318 23.86 9.98 9.27
C LEU A 318 25.39 10.02 9.21
N VAL A 319 25.95 9.04 8.50
CA VAL A 319 27.39 8.92 8.24
C VAL A 319 27.69 9.44 6.85
N PHE A 320 28.70 10.30 6.76
CA PHE A 320 29.23 10.84 5.51
C PHE A 320 30.69 10.40 5.40
N ALA A 321 30.93 9.44 4.50
CA ALA A 321 32.18 8.70 4.38
C ALA A 321 32.60 8.49 2.90
N GLU A 322 31.95 9.20 1.98
CA GLU A 322 32.40 9.24 0.58
C GLU A 322 33.57 10.22 0.42
N GLU A 323 34.31 10.05 -0.68
CA GLU A 323 35.48 10.87 -0.97
C GLU A 323 35.09 12.36 -1.02
N GLY A 324 35.78 13.19 -0.24
CA GLY A 324 35.50 14.62 -0.12
C GLY A 324 34.48 14.99 0.97
N GLU A 325 33.85 14.03 1.66
CA GLU A 325 32.87 14.33 2.71
C GLU A 325 33.46 14.47 4.13
N GLY A 326 34.66 13.94 4.38
CA GLY A 326 35.43 14.21 5.60
C GLY A 326 35.10 13.37 6.84
N ASP A 327 34.52 12.17 6.68
CA ASP A 327 34.23 11.22 7.77
C ASP A 327 33.41 11.84 8.92
N LEU A 328 32.23 12.34 8.56
CA LEU A 328 31.34 13.09 9.45
C LEU A 328 30.17 12.23 9.96
N LEU A 329 29.75 12.55 11.18
CA LEU A 329 28.50 12.08 11.77
C LEU A 329 27.61 13.30 12.01
N LEU A 330 26.55 13.41 11.24
CA LEU A 330 25.63 14.54 11.32
C LEU A 330 24.29 14.06 11.88
N SER A 331 23.86 14.69 12.98
CA SER A 331 22.51 14.49 13.51
C SER A 331 21.54 15.45 12.83
N GLY A 332 20.49 14.91 12.24
CA GLY A 332 19.38 15.63 11.61
C GLY A 332 18.04 15.00 12.00
N GLY A 333 17.06 15.10 11.10
CA GLY A 333 15.68 14.66 11.32
C GLY A 333 15.07 13.89 10.15
N ASN A 334 15.88 13.22 9.31
CA ASN A 334 15.40 12.48 8.14
C ASN A 334 14.47 11.30 8.49
N PHE A 335 14.40 10.92 9.77
CA PHE A 335 13.46 9.94 10.29
C PHE A 335 12.01 10.45 10.41
N HIS A 336 11.78 11.75 10.21
CA HIS A 336 10.48 12.36 10.45
C HIS A 336 9.58 12.16 9.23
N GLY A 337 8.56 11.31 9.36
CA GLY A 337 7.73 10.84 8.24
C GLY A 337 6.69 11.84 7.72
N GLN A 338 6.89 13.16 7.86
CA GLN A 338 5.86 14.15 7.47
C GLN A 338 5.50 14.09 5.97
N PRO A 339 6.46 13.95 5.04
CA PRO A 339 6.14 13.82 3.61
C PRO A 339 5.22 12.63 3.34
N LEU A 340 5.50 11.49 3.98
CA LEU A 340 4.68 10.29 3.90
C LEU A 340 3.31 10.51 4.54
N ALA A 341 3.23 11.06 5.76
CA ALA A 341 1.97 11.24 6.45
C ALA A 341 0.94 12.04 5.63
N LEU A 342 1.36 13.18 5.06
CA LEU A 342 0.51 14.00 4.18
C LEU A 342 0.08 13.22 2.93
N SER A 343 1.03 12.52 2.30
CA SER A 343 0.76 11.77 1.06
C SER A 343 -0.14 10.57 1.30
N LEU A 344 -0.02 9.89 2.44
CA LEU A 344 -0.82 8.71 2.78
C LEU A 344 -2.23 9.09 3.23
N ASP A 345 -2.41 10.23 3.91
CA ASP A 345 -3.75 10.77 4.12
C ASP A 345 -4.41 11.18 2.78
N LEU A 346 -3.67 11.81 1.86
CA LEU A 346 -4.16 12.09 0.51
C LEU A 346 -4.52 10.82 -0.27
N LEU A 347 -3.71 9.75 -0.16
CA LEU A 347 -4.01 8.45 -0.75
C LEU A 347 -5.38 7.93 -0.29
N GLY A 348 -5.62 7.94 1.03
CA GLY A 348 -6.91 7.56 1.60
C GLY A 348 -8.06 8.42 1.09
N ILE A 349 -7.91 9.75 1.10
CA ILE A 349 -8.94 10.69 0.61
C ILE A 349 -9.27 10.44 -0.86
N ALA A 350 -8.26 10.29 -1.71
CA ALA A 350 -8.41 10.11 -3.15
C ALA A 350 -9.07 8.78 -3.50
N VAL A 351 -8.68 7.69 -2.84
CA VAL A 351 -9.24 6.35 -3.07
C VAL A 351 -10.66 6.21 -2.51
N ALA A 352 -10.99 6.90 -1.42
CA ALA A 352 -12.35 6.93 -0.89
C ALA A 352 -13.37 7.52 -1.88
N GLN A 353 -12.93 8.41 -2.79
CA GLN A 353 -13.81 8.95 -3.84
C GLN A 353 -14.24 7.87 -4.85
N LEU A 354 -13.37 6.91 -5.17
CA LEU A 354 -13.71 5.78 -6.05
C LEU A 354 -14.81 4.91 -5.44
N ALA A 355 -14.68 4.56 -4.15
CA ALA A 355 -15.71 3.81 -3.44
C ALA A 355 -17.04 4.59 -3.39
N SER A 356 -16.98 5.88 -3.06
CA SER A 356 -18.17 6.73 -2.98
C SER A 356 -18.94 6.80 -4.30
N ILE A 357 -18.26 7.08 -5.42
CA ILE A 357 -18.93 7.17 -6.73
C ILE A 357 -19.40 5.80 -7.24
N SER A 358 -18.64 4.73 -6.96
CA SER A 358 -18.99 3.34 -7.26
C SER A 358 -20.29 2.93 -6.54
N GLU A 359 -20.38 3.20 -5.25
CA GLU A 359 -21.58 2.90 -4.46
C GLU A 359 -22.80 3.69 -4.96
N ARG A 360 -22.63 4.94 -5.41
CA ARG A 360 -23.71 5.68 -6.06
C ARG A 360 -24.16 5.05 -7.38
N ARG A 361 -23.28 4.36 -8.13
CA ARG A 361 -23.68 3.58 -9.32
C ARG A 361 -24.40 2.29 -8.93
N ILE A 362 -23.96 1.60 -7.88
CA ILE A 362 -24.71 0.45 -7.31
C ILE A 362 -26.14 0.89 -6.96
N ALA A 363 -26.30 2.02 -6.28
CA ALA A 363 -27.61 2.57 -5.92
C ALA A 363 -28.50 2.87 -7.14
N GLN A 364 -27.93 3.38 -8.24
CA GLN A 364 -28.66 3.61 -9.49
C GLN A 364 -29.08 2.31 -10.19
N LEU A 365 -28.30 1.23 -10.07
CA LEU A 365 -28.63 -0.05 -10.70
C LEU A 365 -29.78 -0.76 -9.98
N VAL A 366 -29.73 -0.80 -8.65
CA VAL A 366 -30.70 -1.56 -7.83
C VAL A 366 -32.06 -0.87 -7.69
N ASP A 367 -32.14 0.43 -7.96
CA ASP A 367 -33.38 1.20 -7.90
C ASP A 367 -34.15 1.11 -9.23
N PRO A 368 -35.34 0.47 -9.26
CA PRO A 368 -36.12 0.32 -10.49
C PRO A 368 -36.58 1.65 -11.08
N ALA A 369 -36.73 2.70 -10.26
CA ALA A 369 -37.13 4.03 -10.73
C ALA A 369 -36.05 4.69 -11.61
N THR A 370 -34.79 4.32 -11.40
CA THR A 370 -33.66 4.88 -12.15
C THR A 370 -33.12 3.91 -13.20
N SER A 371 -32.96 2.62 -12.90
CA SER A 371 -32.40 1.64 -13.84
C SER A 371 -33.37 1.14 -14.91
N ARG A 372 -34.68 1.26 -14.66
CA ARG A 372 -35.74 0.58 -15.46
C ARG A 372 -35.47 -0.94 -15.56
N LEU A 373 -34.86 -1.51 -14.52
CA LEU A 373 -34.66 -2.95 -14.31
C LEU A 373 -35.53 -3.41 -13.13
N PRO A 374 -35.73 -4.73 -12.92
CA PRO A 374 -36.35 -5.24 -11.71
C PRO A 374 -35.67 -4.74 -10.44
N ALA A 375 -36.46 -4.47 -9.40
CA ALA A 375 -35.96 -3.96 -8.13
C ALA A 375 -34.86 -4.89 -7.56
N PHE A 376 -33.74 -4.29 -7.15
CA PHE A 376 -32.59 -5.01 -6.60
C PHE A 376 -32.00 -6.10 -7.51
N LEU A 377 -32.22 -5.99 -8.82
CA LEU A 377 -31.64 -6.83 -9.86
C LEU A 377 -31.99 -8.32 -9.74
N VAL A 378 -33.19 -8.64 -9.27
CA VAL A 378 -33.70 -10.02 -9.16
C VAL A 378 -35.01 -10.21 -9.92
N ARG A 379 -35.28 -11.44 -10.39
CA ARG A 379 -36.45 -11.73 -11.24
C ARG A 379 -37.78 -11.60 -10.48
N ASP A 380 -37.83 -12.13 -9.26
CA ASP A 380 -39.05 -12.19 -8.43
C ASP A 380 -38.93 -11.28 -7.19
N PRO A 381 -38.99 -9.94 -7.36
CA PRO A 381 -38.85 -9.01 -6.25
C PRO A 381 -39.98 -9.19 -5.23
N GLY A 382 -39.62 -9.14 -3.94
CA GLY A 382 -40.55 -9.33 -2.81
C GLY A 382 -40.48 -10.73 -2.22
N LEU A 383 -40.34 -11.77 -3.05
CA LEU A 383 -39.93 -13.10 -2.59
C LEU A 383 -38.40 -13.16 -2.42
N SER A 384 -37.68 -12.57 -3.36
CA SER A 384 -36.22 -12.41 -3.31
C SER A 384 -35.83 -10.95 -3.07
N SER A 385 -34.72 -10.76 -2.35
CA SER A 385 -34.13 -9.45 -2.04
C SER A 385 -32.97 -9.09 -2.97
N GLY A 386 -32.42 -10.05 -3.72
CA GLY A 386 -31.37 -9.82 -4.70
C GLY A 386 -30.15 -9.09 -4.11
N PHE A 387 -29.77 -7.98 -4.75
CA PHE A 387 -28.61 -7.18 -4.36
C PHE A 387 -28.88 -6.16 -3.25
N MET A 388 -30.05 -6.17 -2.62
CA MET A 388 -30.42 -5.19 -1.57
C MET A 388 -29.37 -5.12 -0.45
N ILE A 389 -28.98 -6.25 0.13
CA ILE A 389 -28.02 -6.26 1.24
C ILE A 389 -26.59 -6.05 0.75
N ALA A 390 -26.25 -6.44 -0.48
CA ALA A 390 -24.95 -6.11 -1.08
C ALA A 390 -24.78 -4.59 -1.21
N GLN A 391 -25.82 -3.85 -1.60
CA GLN A 391 -25.82 -2.38 -1.59
C GLN A 391 -25.60 -1.83 -0.17
N VAL A 392 -26.29 -2.38 0.84
CA VAL A 392 -26.11 -1.95 2.25
C VAL A 392 -24.66 -2.15 2.70
N THR A 393 -24.03 -3.28 2.35
CA THR A 393 -22.61 -3.52 2.62
C THR A 393 -21.73 -2.48 1.96
N ALA A 394 -21.95 -2.16 0.67
CA ALA A 394 -21.18 -1.12 -0.02
C ALA A 394 -21.32 0.25 0.66
N ALA A 395 -22.54 0.63 1.05
CA ALA A 395 -22.80 1.88 1.76
C ALA A 395 -22.11 1.96 3.13
N ALA A 396 -22.09 0.86 3.88
CA ALA A 396 -21.38 0.77 5.17
C ALA A 396 -19.87 0.96 5.00
N LEU A 397 -19.26 0.32 3.99
CA LEU A 397 -17.83 0.44 3.71
C LEU A 397 -17.44 1.86 3.27
N VAL A 398 -18.28 2.52 2.48
CA VAL A 398 -18.08 3.94 2.11
C VAL A 398 -18.15 4.84 3.35
N ASN A 399 -19.08 4.57 4.28
CA ASN A 399 -19.16 5.32 5.53
C ASN A 399 -17.90 5.14 6.40
N GLU A 400 -17.44 3.89 6.58
CA GLU A 400 -16.20 3.59 7.30
C GLU A 400 -15.01 4.34 6.66
N SER A 401 -14.86 4.28 5.34
CA SER A 401 -13.80 4.98 4.63
C SER A 401 -13.86 6.50 4.80
N ARG A 402 -15.06 7.09 4.89
CA ARG A 402 -15.23 8.53 5.16
C ARG A 402 -14.72 8.92 6.55
N VAL A 403 -14.98 8.09 7.57
CA VAL A 403 -14.46 8.33 8.92
C VAL A 403 -12.94 8.25 8.92
N LEU A 404 -12.39 7.20 8.30
CA LEU A 404 -10.94 6.96 8.20
C LEU A 404 -10.19 8.01 7.36
N ALA A 405 -10.86 8.69 6.43
CA ALA A 405 -10.26 9.74 5.60
C ALA A 405 -9.96 11.05 6.36
N THR A 406 -10.38 11.17 7.63
CA THR A 406 -9.96 12.29 8.50
C THR A 406 -8.44 12.29 8.65
N PRO A 407 -7.69 13.33 8.25
CA PRO A 407 -6.22 13.29 8.22
C PRO A 407 -5.59 13.03 9.59
N SER A 408 -4.66 12.05 9.68
CA SER A 408 -3.93 11.78 10.92
C SER A 408 -2.72 12.71 11.08
N CYS A 409 -2.16 13.19 9.98
CA CYS A 409 -0.98 14.05 9.96
C CYS A 409 -1.16 15.42 10.64
N LEU A 410 -2.39 15.76 11.05
CA LEU A 410 -2.73 16.98 11.80
C LEU A 410 -2.66 16.78 13.32
N GLY A 411 -2.56 15.53 13.78
CA GLY A 411 -2.74 15.16 15.19
C GLY A 411 -1.45 15.01 15.98
N THR A 412 -0.47 15.90 15.82
CA THR A 412 0.78 15.83 16.59
C THR A 412 0.51 15.81 18.10
N ILE A 413 1.20 14.93 18.82
CA ILE A 413 1.17 14.85 20.29
C ILE A 413 2.62 14.71 20.74
N SER A 414 3.05 15.61 21.63
CA SER A 414 4.41 15.62 22.15
C SER A 414 4.70 14.36 22.99
N THR A 415 5.84 13.73 22.73
CA THR A 415 6.33 12.53 23.43
C THR A 415 7.73 12.75 24.00
N SER A 416 8.23 11.76 24.76
CA SER A 416 9.63 11.73 25.21
C SER A 416 10.05 12.99 25.99
N ALA A 417 9.19 13.43 26.93
CA ALA A 417 9.39 14.63 27.75
C ALA A 417 9.63 15.92 26.92
N ASN A 418 8.85 16.10 25.84
CA ASN A 418 8.96 17.20 24.87
C ASN A 418 10.24 17.19 24.04
N GLN A 419 11.01 16.10 24.02
CA GLN A 419 12.09 15.95 23.06
C GLN A 419 11.57 15.63 21.65
N GLU A 420 10.44 14.94 21.56
CA GLU A 420 9.68 14.68 20.33
C GLU A 420 8.41 15.54 20.38
N ASP A 421 8.59 16.86 20.30
CA ASP A 421 7.52 17.87 20.44
C ASP A 421 6.65 18.02 19.19
N HIS A 422 7.13 17.55 18.05
CA HIS A 422 6.38 17.47 16.79
C HIS A 422 6.58 16.11 16.12
N VAL A 423 5.48 15.46 15.73
CA VAL A 423 5.47 14.12 15.15
C VAL A 423 4.55 14.03 13.95
N SER A 424 4.79 13.09 13.02
CA SER A 424 4.04 13.03 11.76
C SER A 424 2.72 12.26 11.82
N MET A 425 2.58 11.32 12.76
CA MET A 425 1.51 10.33 12.80
C MET A 425 1.37 9.49 11.51
N GLY A 426 2.46 9.37 10.73
CA GLY A 426 2.43 8.76 9.40
C GLY A 426 2.07 7.27 9.38
N MET A 427 2.36 6.51 10.43
CA MET A 427 1.94 5.11 10.53
C MET A 427 0.41 4.96 10.58
N THR A 428 -0.28 5.83 11.33
CA THR A 428 -1.74 5.87 11.34
C THR A 428 -2.31 6.27 9.98
N SER A 429 -1.70 7.25 9.29
CA SER A 429 -2.06 7.59 7.91
C SER A 429 -1.92 6.37 6.98
N ALA A 430 -0.85 5.57 7.12
CA ALA A 430 -0.62 4.36 6.33
C ALA A 430 -1.67 3.27 6.56
N ILE A 431 -1.98 2.96 7.84
CA ILE A 431 -2.95 1.93 8.22
C ILE A 431 -4.34 2.27 7.68
N LYS A 432 -4.79 3.52 7.88
CA LYS A 432 -6.09 3.98 7.37
C LYS A 432 -6.14 3.94 5.85
N ALA A 433 -5.09 4.38 5.16
CA ALA A 433 -5.02 4.34 3.71
C ALA A 433 -5.13 2.90 3.18
N ALA A 434 -4.39 1.95 3.77
CA ALA A 434 -4.49 0.54 3.42
C ALA A 434 -5.90 -0.03 3.65
N ARG A 435 -6.56 0.34 4.76
CA ARG A 435 -7.95 -0.05 5.05
C ARG A 435 -8.94 0.53 4.03
N ILE A 436 -8.79 1.81 3.67
CA ILE A 436 -9.64 2.45 2.65
C ILE A 436 -9.46 1.76 1.29
N VAL A 437 -8.22 1.45 0.89
CA VAL A 437 -7.96 0.70 -0.35
C VAL A 437 -8.64 -0.67 -0.34
N ALA A 438 -8.58 -1.40 0.78
CA ALA A 438 -9.27 -2.69 0.93
C ALA A 438 -10.80 -2.54 0.85
N ASN A 439 -11.37 -1.53 1.50
CA ASN A 439 -12.81 -1.24 1.42
C ASN A 439 -13.24 -0.91 -0.01
N THR A 440 -12.48 -0.08 -0.72
CA THR A 440 -12.75 0.27 -2.12
C THR A 440 -12.73 -0.96 -3.02
N ARG A 441 -11.85 -1.93 -2.79
CA ARG A 441 -11.84 -3.22 -3.53
C ARG A 441 -13.18 -3.94 -3.37
N HIS A 442 -13.71 -4.04 -2.16
CA HIS A 442 -14.99 -4.70 -1.91
C HIS A 442 -16.17 -3.95 -2.53
N VAL A 443 -16.17 -2.61 -2.47
CA VAL A 443 -17.22 -1.80 -3.10
C VAL A 443 -17.20 -1.99 -4.63
N LEU A 444 -16.02 -1.98 -5.26
CA LEU A 444 -15.89 -2.25 -6.70
C LEU A 444 -16.28 -3.69 -7.07
N ALA A 445 -16.02 -4.66 -6.20
CA ALA A 445 -16.45 -6.05 -6.40
C ALA A 445 -17.98 -6.16 -6.41
N ILE A 446 -18.65 -5.50 -5.46
CA ILE A 446 -20.12 -5.42 -5.41
C ILE A 446 -20.67 -4.73 -6.66
N GLU A 447 -20.03 -3.62 -7.08
CA GLU A 447 -20.42 -2.91 -8.30
C GLU A 447 -20.33 -3.82 -9.53
N LEU A 448 -19.22 -4.52 -9.73
CA LEU A 448 -19.04 -5.41 -10.86
C LEU A 448 -20.08 -6.54 -10.90
N LEU A 449 -20.41 -7.12 -9.75
CA LEU A 449 -21.44 -8.16 -9.67
C LEU A 449 -22.83 -7.61 -10.02
N ALA A 450 -23.18 -6.44 -9.47
CA ALA A 450 -24.43 -5.76 -9.80
C ALA A 450 -24.50 -5.37 -11.28
N ALA A 451 -23.41 -4.85 -11.84
CA ALA A 451 -23.30 -4.51 -13.26
C ALA A 451 -23.46 -5.74 -14.17
N CYS A 452 -22.79 -6.85 -13.86
CA CYS A 452 -22.93 -8.08 -14.64
C CYS A 452 -24.36 -8.63 -14.54
N GLN A 453 -24.99 -8.55 -13.37
CA GLN A 453 -26.39 -8.95 -13.20
C GLN A 453 -27.35 -8.04 -13.99
N ALA A 454 -27.08 -6.74 -14.02
CA ALA A 454 -27.85 -5.80 -14.83
C ALA A 454 -27.73 -6.13 -16.33
N ILE A 455 -26.52 -6.42 -16.82
CA ILE A 455 -26.28 -6.87 -18.21
C ILE A 455 -27.06 -8.17 -18.51
N ASP A 456 -27.05 -9.15 -17.58
CA ASP A 456 -27.84 -10.39 -17.70
C ASP A 456 -29.36 -10.15 -17.81
N LEU A 457 -29.87 -9.09 -17.18
CA LEU A 457 -31.28 -8.71 -17.21
C LEU A 457 -31.63 -7.91 -18.46
N VAL A 458 -30.69 -7.13 -19.00
CA VAL A 458 -30.84 -6.45 -20.29
C VAL A 458 -30.86 -7.47 -21.43
N GLY A 459 -30.02 -8.51 -21.36
CA GLY A 459 -30.04 -9.61 -22.33
C GLY A 459 -29.49 -9.28 -23.72
N LEU A 460 -28.70 -8.20 -23.84
CA LEU A 460 -28.01 -7.78 -25.06
C LEU A 460 -26.50 -7.83 -24.88
N ARG A 461 -25.75 -7.83 -25.98
CA ARG A 461 -24.29 -7.92 -25.94
C ARG A 461 -23.67 -6.57 -25.52
N PRO A 462 -22.87 -6.53 -24.43
CA PRO A 462 -22.14 -5.33 -24.07
C PRO A 462 -20.96 -5.07 -25.01
N ALA A 463 -20.34 -3.89 -24.88
CA ALA A 463 -19.10 -3.53 -25.57
C ALA A 463 -18.01 -4.58 -25.36
N THR A 464 -17.09 -4.68 -26.32
CA THR A 464 -16.00 -5.67 -26.31
C THR A 464 -15.16 -5.62 -25.02
N GLY A 465 -14.88 -4.41 -24.51
CA GLY A 465 -14.16 -4.20 -23.24
C GLY A 465 -14.92 -4.70 -22.03
N VAL A 466 -16.19 -4.29 -21.90
CA VAL A 466 -17.07 -4.73 -20.80
C VAL A 466 -17.33 -6.23 -20.86
N LYS A 467 -17.52 -6.80 -22.05
CA LYS A 467 -17.69 -8.24 -22.24
C LYS A 467 -16.50 -9.04 -21.71
N ALA A 468 -15.28 -8.56 -21.94
CA ALA A 468 -14.07 -9.22 -21.44
C ALA A 468 -14.04 -9.30 -19.91
N ALA A 469 -14.45 -8.23 -19.22
CA ALA A 469 -14.59 -8.24 -17.76
C ALA A 469 -15.74 -9.14 -17.29
N TYR A 470 -16.90 -9.01 -17.93
CA TYR A 470 -18.10 -9.80 -17.66
C TYR A 470 -17.83 -11.31 -17.74
N ASP A 471 -17.13 -11.76 -18.78
CA ASP A 471 -16.81 -13.18 -18.97
C ASP A 471 -15.94 -13.73 -17.83
N VAL A 472 -14.95 -12.95 -17.35
CA VAL A 472 -14.12 -13.34 -16.20
C VAL A 472 -14.97 -13.46 -14.94
N VAL A 473 -15.82 -12.47 -14.66
CA VAL A 473 -16.72 -12.51 -13.49
C VAL A 473 -17.64 -13.73 -13.57
N ARG A 474 -18.26 -13.98 -14.73
CA ARG A 474 -19.20 -15.09 -14.94
C ARG A 474 -18.55 -16.47 -14.95
N SER A 475 -17.23 -16.55 -15.18
CA SER A 475 -16.48 -17.79 -15.01
C SER A 475 -16.38 -18.25 -13.55
N ARG A 476 -16.58 -17.35 -12.58
CA ARG A 476 -16.49 -17.62 -11.15
C ARG A 476 -17.80 -17.45 -10.39
N VAL A 477 -18.61 -16.47 -10.80
CA VAL A 477 -19.86 -16.11 -10.12
C VAL A 477 -21.01 -16.17 -11.10
N SER A 478 -21.91 -17.13 -10.87
CA SER A 478 -23.12 -17.32 -11.68
C SER A 478 -24.11 -16.16 -11.51
N ARG A 479 -25.00 -16.01 -12.50
CA ARG A 479 -26.16 -15.11 -12.43
C ARG A 479 -26.97 -15.38 -11.15
N LEU A 480 -27.57 -14.33 -10.58
CA LEU A 480 -28.45 -14.44 -9.42
C LEU A 480 -29.91 -14.51 -9.90
N ASP A 481 -30.45 -15.72 -10.08
CA ASP A 481 -31.85 -15.90 -10.48
C ASP A 481 -32.82 -15.93 -9.29
N ALA A 482 -32.38 -16.46 -8.16
CA ALA A 482 -33.07 -16.44 -6.87
C ALA A 482 -32.05 -16.17 -5.75
N ASP A 483 -32.52 -15.75 -4.58
CA ASP A 483 -31.65 -15.47 -3.44
C ASP A 483 -30.76 -16.66 -3.08
N ARG A 484 -29.48 -16.37 -2.81
CA ARG A 484 -28.51 -17.27 -2.21
C ARG A 484 -27.61 -16.49 -1.27
N VAL A 485 -26.80 -17.21 -0.49
CA VAL A 485 -25.78 -16.57 0.34
C VAL A 485 -24.79 -15.85 -0.58
N LEU A 486 -24.77 -14.52 -0.54
CA LEU A 486 -23.93 -13.70 -1.42
C LEU A 486 -22.47 -13.59 -0.96
N ALA A 487 -22.17 -13.86 0.32
CA ALA A 487 -20.81 -13.66 0.84
C ALA A 487 -19.71 -14.39 0.04
N PRO A 488 -19.88 -15.66 -0.39
CA PRO A 488 -18.92 -16.32 -1.28
C PRO A 488 -18.73 -15.62 -2.63
N ASP A 489 -19.81 -15.09 -3.22
CA ASP A 489 -19.76 -14.39 -4.50
C ASP A 489 -19.00 -13.05 -4.37
N LEU A 490 -19.29 -12.31 -3.30
CA LEU A 490 -18.60 -11.05 -3.01
C LEU A 490 -17.10 -11.28 -2.78
N ALA A 491 -16.74 -12.35 -2.06
CA ALA A 491 -15.35 -12.74 -1.85
C ALA A 491 -14.67 -13.13 -3.18
N ALA A 492 -15.31 -13.97 -3.99
CA ALA A 492 -14.78 -14.38 -5.29
C ALA A 492 -14.55 -13.19 -6.23
N ALA A 493 -15.46 -12.22 -6.27
CA ALA A 493 -15.27 -11.00 -7.06
C ALA A 493 -14.14 -10.12 -6.52
N ALA A 494 -13.99 -10.00 -5.20
CA ALA A 494 -12.88 -9.28 -4.59
C ALA A 494 -11.52 -9.95 -4.89
N ASP A 495 -11.46 -11.28 -4.92
CA ASP A 495 -10.27 -12.06 -5.28
C ASP A 495 -9.91 -11.91 -6.76
N LEU A 496 -10.90 -11.88 -7.66
CA LEU A 496 -10.70 -11.59 -9.08
C LEU A 496 -10.11 -10.18 -9.30
N ILE A 497 -10.52 -9.19 -8.50
CA ILE A 497 -9.92 -7.86 -8.52
C ILE A 497 -8.49 -7.90 -7.97
N ALA A 498 -8.28 -8.55 -6.82
CA ALA A 498 -6.99 -8.59 -6.15
C ALA A 498 -5.92 -9.32 -6.97
N SER A 499 -6.30 -10.35 -7.71
CA SER A 499 -5.40 -11.11 -8.59
C SER A 499 -5.03 -10.37 -9.87
N GLY A 500 -5.81 -9.36 -10.28
CA GLY A 500 -5.63 -8.62 -11.53
C GLY A 500 -6.28 -9.26 -12.75
N GLU A 501 -6.88 -10.45 -12.61
CA GLU A 501 -7.39 -11.26 -13.73
C GLU A 501 -8.38 -10.50 -14.62
N ILE A 502 -9.27 -9.70 -14.03
CA ILE A 502 -10.23 -8.86 -14.77
C ILE A 502 -9.50 -7.80 -15.61
N ALA A 503 -8.59 -7.04 -15.01
CA ALA A 503 -7.87 -5.98 -15.72
C ALA A 503 -6.96 -6.55 -16.81
N ASP A 504 -6.28 -7.66 -16.54
CA ASP A 504 -5.41 -8.32 -17.50
C ASP A 504 -6.20 -8.81 -18.71
N ARG A 505 -7.37 -9.42 -18.49
CA ARG A 505 -8.24 -9.86 -19.58
C ARG A 505 -8.76 -8.71 -20.44
N VAL A 506 -9.18 -7.61 -19.82
CA VAL A 506 -9.61 -6.41 -20.55
C VAL A 506 -8.47 -5.80 -21.36
N GLN A 507 -7.28 -5.68 -20.76
CA GLN A 507 -6.10 -5.11 -21.43
C GLN A 507 -5.57 -6.01 -22.56
N LEU A 508 -5.75 -7.32 -22.47
CA LEU A 508 -5.43 -8.24 -23.57
C LEU A 508 -6.28 -7.97 -24.81
N VAL A 509 -7.54 -7.57 -24.64
CA VAL A 509 -8.47 -7.33 -25.74
C VAL A 509 -8.38 -5.90 -26.26
N LEU A 510 -8.25 -4.90 -25.38
CA LEU A 510 -8.27 -3.50 -25.76
C LEU A 510 -6.87 -2.87 -25.91
N GLY A 511 -5.82 -3.54 -25.43
CA GLY A 511 -4.53 -2.92 -25.14
C GLY A 511 -4.50 -2.26 -23.75
N ALA A 512 -3.34 -1.72 -23.36
CA ALA A 512 -3.14 -1.18 -22.01
C ALA A 512 -4.16 -0.08 -21.68
N LEU A 513 -4.69 -0.10 -20.45
CA LEU A 513 -5.49 0.98 -19.89
C LEU A 513 -4.56 1.94 -19.14
N VAL A 514 -4.82 3.24 -19.28
CA VAL A 514 -3.97 4.33 -18.77
C VAL A 514 -4.30 4.66 -17.32
#